data_AF-A0A8H3KVL3-F1
#
_entry.id   AF-A0A8H3KVL3-F1
#
_cell.length_a   1.000
_cell.length_b   1.000
_cell.length_c   1.000
_cell.angle_alpha   90.00
_cell.angle_beta   90.00
_cell.angle_gamma   90.00
#
_symmetry.space_group_name_H-M   'P 1'
#
loop_
_entity.id
_entity.type
_entity.pdbx_description
1 polymer ?
#
loop_
_entity_poly.entity_id
_entity_poly.type
_entity_poly.pdbx_seq_one_letter_code
_entity_poly.pdbx_strand_id
1 'polypeptide(L)'
;MLSVEEDSFKNNKLRKLTIKEGPLSDICDTEYARKDSLTGNAILKGKRYTKQQQKELRQFLVDWIISDSLPIHIIQSKAFQRFIYELDPAFMMPCEETVRKIIYETYNYSFPQLKDMLSV
;
A
#
# COMPACT_ATOMS: atom_id res chain seq x y z
N MET A 1 -5.98 6.78 -40.69
CA MET A 1 -6.55 5.80 -39.75
C MET A 1 -5.35 5.20 -39.03
N LEU A 2 -5.11 5.65 -37.80
CA LEU A 2 -3.89 5.35 -37.04
C LEU A 2 -4.00 3.93 -36.45
N SER A 3 -3.10 3.05 -36.89
CA SER A 3 -2.76 1.83 -36.17
C SER A 3 -1.77 2.21 -35.06
N VAL A 4 -2.11 1.91 -33.81
CA VAL A 4 -1.15 2.00 -32.70
C VAL A 4 -0.80 0.57 -32.31
N GLU A 5 0.46 0.22 -32.55
CA GLU A 5 1.10 -1.00 -32.09
C GLU A 5 1.22 -0.93 -30.56
N GLU A 6 0.61 -1.88 -29.86
CA GLU A 6 0.93 -2.19 -28.47
C GLU A 6 2.18 -3.06 -28.44
N ASP A 7 3.34 -2.44 -28.21
CA ASP A 7 4.53 -3.16 -27.78
C ASP A 7 5.38 -2.29 -26.86
N SER A 8 5.33 -2.60 -25.56
CA SER A 8 6.44 -2.40 -24.59
C SER A 8 5.98 -2.70 -23.16
N PHE A 9 5.65 -3.95 -22.86
CA PHE A 9 5.56 -4.44 -21.47
C PHE A 9 6.72 -5.40 -21.17
N LYS A 10 7.96 -4.98 -21.48
CA LYS A 10 9.18 -5.69 -21.10
C LYS A 10 10.26 -4.70 -20.75
N ASN A 11 10.38 -4.43 -19.44
CA ASN A 11 11.62 -4.32 -18.68
C ASN A 11 11.45 -3.34 -17.52
N ASN A 12 10.91 -3.82 -16.41
CA ASN A 12 11.42 -3.34 -15.14
C ASN A 12 11.53 -4.52 -14.17
N LYS A 13 12.71 -5.14 -14.18
CA LYS A 13 13.13 -6.11 -13.18
C LYS A 13 13.42 -5.33 -11.89
N LEU A 14 12.38 -4.92 -11.17
CA LEU A 14 12.52 -4.40 -9.82
C LEU A 14 13.08 -5.53 -8.96
N ARG A 15 14.34 -5.35 -8.56
CA ARG A 15 15.04 -6.25 -7.65
C ARG A 15 14.24 -6.29 -6.35
N LYS A 16 13.77 -7.47 -5.97
CA LYS A 16 13.13 -7.72 -4.68
C LYS A 16 14.05 -7.22 -3.57
N LEU A 17 13.65 -6.17 -2.86
CA LEU A 17 14.31 -5.69 -1.67
C LEU A 17 14.07 -6.74 -0.56
N THR A 18 15.02 -7.63 -0.32
CA THR A 18 15.02 -8.46 0.90
C THR A 18 15.33 -7.56 2.09
N ILE A 19 14.29 -7.03 2.72
CA ILE A 19 14.38 -6.28 3.97
C ILE A 19 14.69 -7.29 5.08
N LYS A 20 15.89 -7.20 5.67
CA LYS A 20 16.27 -7.97 6.87
C LYS A 20 15.35 -7.55 8.02
N GLU A 21 14.71 -8.53 8.66
CA GLU A 21 13.73 -8.33 9.73
C GLU A 21 14.38 -7.69 10.97
N GLY A 22 13.98 -6.45 11.28
CA GLY A 22 14.02 -5.88 12.62
C GLY A 22 12.70 -6.13 13.35
N PRO A 23 12.62 -5.96 14.69
CA PRO A 23 11.47 -6.38 15.48
C PRO A 23 10.19 -5.64 15.05
N LEU A 24 9.20 -6.40 14.60
CA LEU A 24 7.94 -5.93 14.04
C LEU A 24 6.90 -5.77 15.17
N SER A 25 7.01 -4.74 16.02
CA SER A 25 6.04 -4.52 17.11
C SER A 25 5.08 -3.34 16.92
N ASP A 26 5.29 -2.45 15.97
CA ASP A 26 4.57 -1.15 15.96
C ASP A 26 3.85 -0.89 14.63
N ILE A 27 2.75 -1.60 14.35
CA ILE A 27 1.88 -1.33 13.21
C ILE A 27 0.43 -1.29 13.71
N CYS A 28 -0.21 -0.11 13.67
CA CYS A 28 -1.65 0.00 13.88
C CYS A 28 -2.43 -0.33 12.60
N ASP A 29 -3.26 -1.35 12.66
CA ASP A 29 -4.27 -1.62 11.65
C ASP A 29 -5.60 -0.99 12.08
N THR A 30 -6.33 -0.41 11.14
CA THR A 30 -7.72 0.02 11.39
C THR A 30 -8.70 -0.99 10.83
N GLU A 31 -9.46 -1.63 11.71
CA GLU A 31 -10.54 -2.54 11.32
C GLU A 31 -11.79 -1.71 10.97
N TYR A 32 -12.15 -1.67 9.69
CA TYR A 32 -13.40 -1.07 9.25
C TYR A 32 -14.54 -2.07 9.46
N ALA A 33 -15.23 -1.96 10.60
CA ALA A 33 -16.41 -2.78 10.91
C ALA A 33 -17.69 -2.11 10.40
N ARG A 34 -18.35 -2.72 9.42
CA ARG A 34 -19.71 -2.36 9.02
C ARG A 34 -20.70 -2.96 10.03
N LYS A 35 -21.51 -2.13 10.72
CA LYS A 35 -22.67 -2.61 11.48
C LYS A 35 -23.82 -2.82 10.49
N ASP A 36 -23.96 -4.03 9.97
CA ASP A 36 -25.09 -4.36 9.11
C ASP A 36 -26.28 -4.86 9.95
N SER A 37 -27.28 -4.00 10.12
CA SER A 37 -28.64 -4.45 10.41
C SER A 37 -29.35 -4.68 9.07
N LEU A 38 -29.35 -5.93 8.59
CA LEU A 38 -30.40 -6.59 7.76
C LEU A 38 -29.77 -7.73 6.93
N THR A 39 -30.05 -8.95 7.39
CA THR A 39 -30.47 -10.13 6.62
C THR A 39 -29.64 -10.55 5.39
N GLY A 40 -28.89 -11.64 5.55
CA GLY A 40 -28.90 -12.72 4.57
C GLY A 40 -27.70 -12.87 3.62
N ASN A 41 -26.80 -13.80 3.99
CA ASN A 41 -26.10 -14.76 3.11
C ASN A 41 -25.28 -14.22 1.91
N ALA A 42 -24.07 -13.73 2.21
CA ALA A 42 -22.79 -14.40 1.90
C ALA A 42 -21.66 -13.48 2.37
N ILE A 43 -21.17 -13.67 3.59
CA ILE A 43 -19.89 -13.08 3.98
C ILE A 43 -18.88 -13.69 3.02
N LEU A 44 -18.40 -12.92 2.05
CA LEU A 44 -17.21 -13.25 1.29
C LEU A 44 -16.12 -13.51 2.33
N LYS A 45 -15.93 -14.78 2.70
CA LYS A 45 -14.75 -15.22 3.45
C LYS A 45 -13.58 -15.15 2.47
N GLY A 46 -13.22 -13.93 2.10
CA GLY A 46 -12.01 -13.62 1.38
C GLY A 46 -10.85 -14.19 2.17
N LYS A 47 -9.96 -14.90 1.49
CA LYS A 47 -8.72 -15.41 2.08
C LYS A 47 -7.99 -14.24 2.72
N ARG A 48 -7.72 -14.31 4.03
CA ARG A 48 -6.92 -13.28 4.71
C ARG A 48 -5.54 -13.22 4.07
N TYR A 49 -5.05 -12.01 3.83
CA TYR A 49 -3.69 -11.82 3.38
C TYR A 49 -2.69 -12.28 4.45
N THR A 50 -1.59 -12.86 3.99
CA THR A 50 -0.40 -13.06 4.85
C THR A 50 0.18 -11.71 5.24
N LYS A 51 1.00 -11.67 6.30
CA LYS A 51 1.69 -10.44 6.72
C LYS A 51 2.49 -9.78 5.59
N GLN A 52 3.14 -10.60 4.76
CA GLN A 52 3.92 -10.13 3.61
C GLN A 52 3.02 -9.52 2.53
N GLN A 53 1.90 -10.15 2.22
CA GLN A 53 0.94 -9.60 1.25
C GLN A 53 0.33 -8.28 1.74
N GLN A 54 -0.04 -8.18 3.02
CA GLN A 54 -0.51 -6.90 3.59
C GLN A 54 0.57 -5.82 3.49
N LYS A 55 1.83 -6.17 3.74
CA LYS A 55 2.97 -5.25 3.61
C LYS A 55 3.12 -4.74 2.17
N GLU A 56 3.03 -5.63 1.18
CA GLU A 56 3.12 -5.26 -0.24
C GLU A 56 1.96 -4.36 -0.67
N LEU A 57 0.72 -4.68 -0.28
CA LEU A 57 -0.45 -3.84 -0.59
C LEU A 57 -0.35 -2.45 0.06
N ARG A 58 0.14 -2.38 1.30
CA ARG A 58 0.40 -1.09 1.96
C ARG A 58 1.48 -0.29 1.24
N GLN A 59 2.52 -0.95 0.72
CA GLN A 59 3.54 -0.27 -0.05
C GLN A 59 2.94 0.34 -1.32
N PHE A 60 2.10 -0.40 -2.06
CA PHE A 60 1.42 0.15 -3.25
C PHE A 60 0.53 1.35 -2.92
N LEU A 61 -0.21 1.30 -1.80
CA LEU A 61 -1.01 2.43 -1.35
C LEU A 61 -0.13 3.66 -1.05
N VAL A 62 1.01 3.47 -0.37
CA VAL A 62 1.94 4.56 -0.04
C VAL A 62 2.61 5.11 -1.29
N ASP A 63 3.04 4.24 -2.21
CA ASP A 63 3.67 4.64 -3.47
C ASP A 63 2.70 5.48 -4.31
N TRP A 64 1.41 5.13 -4.32
CA TRP A 64 0.36 5.93 -4.96
C TRP A 64 0.21 7.30 -4.29
N ILE A 65 0.14 7.36 -2.96
CA ILE A 65 0.08 8.63 -2.19
C ILE A 65 1.26 9.54 -2.53
N ILE A 66 2.48 9.00 -2.58
CA ILE A 66 3.69 9.78 -2.91
C ILE A 66 3.66 10.23 -4.37
N SER A 67 3.36 9.33 -5.30
CA SER A 67 3.41 9.60 -6.74
C SER A 67 2.44 10.72 -7.15
N ASP A 68 1.24 10.71 -6.57
CA ASP A 68 0.21 11.71 -6.83
C ASP A 68 0.24 12.88 -5.82
N SER A 69 1.26 12.95 -4.95
CA SER A 69 1.42 13.98 -3.91
C SER A 69 0.16 14.18 -3.05
N LEU A 70 -0.55 13.08 -2.78
CA LEU A 70 -1.78 13.10 -2.00
C LEU A 70 -1.49 13.33 -0.53
N PRO A 71 -2.41 13.96 0.21
CA PRO A 71 -2.23 14.12 1.64
C PRO A 71 -2.41 12.78 2.37
N ILE A 72 -1.57 12.52 3.37
CA ILE A 72 -1.61 11.27 4.17
C ILE A 72 -2.99 11.04 4.80
N HIS A 73 -3.70 12.11 5.19
CA HIS A 73 -5.02 12.01 5.81
C HIS A 73 -6.10 11.40 4.91
N ILE A 74 -5.84 11.21 3.61
CA ILE A 74 -6.77 10.52 2.70
C ILE A 74 -7.14 9.13 3.22
N ILE A 75 -6.22 8.44 3.93
CA ILE A 75 -6.44 7.12 4.50
C ILE A 75 -7.45 7.12 5.66
N GLN A 76 -7.74 8.28 6.26
CA GLN A 76 -8.76 8.46 7.28
C GLN A 76 -10.15 8.76 6.70
N SER A 77 -10.23 9.13 5.42
CA SER A 77 -11.50 9.45 4.75
C SER A 77 -12.41 8.22 4.74
N LYS A 78 -13.61 8.35 5.33
CA LYS A 78 -14.58 7.26 5.38
C LYS A 78 -15.09 6.85 4.00
N ALA A 79 -15.20 7.79 3.07
CA ALA A 79 -15.57 7.48 1.70
C ALA A 79 -14.49 6.65 1.01
N PHE A 80 -13.21 7.01 1.20
CA PHE A 80 -12.09 6.26 0.65
C PHE A 80 -11.93 4.87 1.29
N GLN A 81 -12.01 4.78 2.63
CA GLN A 81 -11.99 3.50 3.35
C GLN A 81 -13.09 2.56 2.85
N ARG A 82 -14.31 3.09 2.62
CA ARG A 82 -15.40 2.30 2.06
C ARG A 82 -15.12 1.86 0.62
N PHE A 83 -14.61 2.76 -0.23
CA PHE A 83 -14.26 2.42 -1.60
C PHE A 83 -13.24 1.27 -1.66
N ILE A 84 -12.17 1.36 -0.87
CA ILE A 84 -11.14 0.31 -0.79
C ILE A 84 -11.72 -1.00 -0.24
N TYR A 85 -12.55 -0.95 0.80
CA TYR A 85 -13.18 -2.14 1.36
C TYR A 85 -14.09 -2.87 0.36
N GLU A 86 -14.87 -2.13 -0.44
CA GLU A 86 -15.72 -2.73 -1.47
C GLU A 86 -14.90 -3.35 -2.62
N LEU A 87 -13.70 -2.81 -2.91
CA LEU A 87 -12.77 -3.40 -3.87
C LEU A 87 -12.07 -4.64 -3.33
N ASP A 88 -11.62 -4.60 -2.07
CA ASP A 88 -10.89 -5.67 -1.41
C ASP A 88 -11.17 -5.70 0.10
N PRO A 89 -12.13 -6.54 0.55
CA PRO A 89 -12.46 -6.67 1.96
C PRO A 89 -11.36 -7.32 2.82
N ALA A 90 -10.37 -7.97 2.20
CA ALA A 90 -9.28 -8.66 2.92
C ALA A 90 -8.11 -7.71 3.22
N PHE A 91 -8.00 -6.59 2.51
CA PHE A 91 -7.01 -5.56 2.77
C PHE A 91 -7.31 -4.81 4.07
N MET A 92 -6.30 -4.70 4.94
CA MET A 92 -6.43 -4.00 6.21
C MET A 92 -5.87 -2.60 6.07
N MET A 93 -6.73 -1.59 6.22
CA MET A 93 -6.35 -0.21 6.03
C MET A 93 -5.30 0.23 7.06
N PRO A 94 -4.15 0.77 6.65
CA PRO A 94 -3.15 1.27 7.58
C PRO A 94 -3.64 2.55 8.27
N CYS A 95 -3.15 2.79 9.48
CA CYS A 95 -3.22 4.11 10.13
C CYS A 95 -2.16 5.08 9.57
N GLU A 96 -2.29 6.37 9.87
CA GLU A 96 -1.36 7.40 9.35
C GLU A 96 0.07 7.18 9.84
N GLU A 97 0.24 6.71 11.08
CA GLU A 97 1.56 6.43 11.64
C GLU A 97 2.29 5.36 10.83
N THR A 98 1.57 4.29 10.43
CA THR A 98 2.12 3.25 9.55
C THR A 98 2.54 3.83 8.20
N VAL A 99 1.71 4.70 7.60
CA VAL A 99 2.05 5.37 6.33
C VAL A 99 3.31 6.23 6.48
N ARG A 100 3.39 7.07 7.52
CA ARG A 100 4.56 7.92 7.80
C ARG A 100 5.82 7.09 8.02
N LYS A 101 5.71 5.97 8.74
CA LYS A 101 6.83 5.06 8.99
C LYS A 101 7.37 4.47 7.68
N ILE A 102 6.48 3.99 6.80
CA ILE A 102 6.89 3.48 5.47
C ILE A 102 7.61 4.57 4.68
N ILE A 103 7.05 5.79 4.60
CA ILE A 103 7.67 6.92 3.89
C ILE A 103 9.06 7.21 4.47
N TYR A 104 9.18 7.29 5.79
CA TYR A 104 10.43 7.59 6.49
C TYR A 104 11.50 6.52 6.25
N GLU A 105 11.13 5.24 6.35
CA GLU A 105 12.01 4.11 6.09
C GLU A 105 12.48 4.10 4.62
N THR A 106 11.58 4.30 3.66
CA THR A 106 11.90 4.38 2.23
C THR A 106 12.82 5.56 1.92
N TYR A 107 12.57 6.73 2.52
CA TYR A 107 13.44 7.90 2.38
C TYR A 107 14.84 7.63 2.92
N ASN A 108 14.97 7.15 4.16
CA ASN A 108 16.27 6.87 4.77
C ASN A 108 17.05 5.79 4.05
N TYR A 109 16.35 4.82 3.43
CA TYR A 109 17.00 3.82 2.60
C TYR A 109 17.51 4.42 1.28
N SER A 110 16.67 5.21 0.60
CA SER A 110 16.94 5.66 -0.78
C SER A 110 17.83 6.89 -0.84
N PHE A 111 17.71 7.81 0.12
CA PHE A 111 18.42 9.08 0.12
C PHE A 111 19.95 8.94 0.16
N PRO A 112 20.56 8.09 1.00
CA PRO A 112 22.02 7.89 0.97
C PRO A 112 22.51 7.39 -0.39
N GLN A 113 21.78 6.44 -1.00
CA GLN A 113 22.14 5.90 -2.32
C GLN A 113 22.07 6.98 -3.40
N LEU A 114 21.02 7.80 -3.39
CA LEU A 114 20.89 8.93 -4.32
C LEU A 114 21.99 9.97 -4.09
N LYS A 115 22.33 10.25 -2.83
CA LYS A 115 23.40 11.18 -2.46
C LYS A 115 24.75 10.69 -2.98
N ASP A 116 25.07 9.42 -2.80
CA ASP A 116 26.31 8.81 -3.27
C ASP A 116 26.42 8.83 -4.81
N MET A 117 25.29 8.67 -5.51
CA MET A 117 25.24 8.79 -6.98
C MET A 117 25.46 10.21 -7.48
N LEU A 118 25.07 11.22 -6.69
CA LEU A 118 25.15 12.64 -7.05
C LEU A 118 26.43 13.31 -6.52
N SER A 119 27.12 12.72 -5.54
CA SER A 119 28.42 13.19 -5.08
C SER A 119 29.48 12.87 -6.13
N VAL A 120 29.82 13.88 -6.94
CA VAL A 120 30.98 13.90 -7.85
C VAL A 120 32.27 14.05 -7.05
#